data_AF-A0A357D6A4-F1
#
_entry.id   AF-A0A357D6A4-F1
#
_cell.length_a   1.000
_cell.length_b   1.000
_cell.length_c   1.000
_cell.angle_alpha   90.00
_cell.angle_beta   90.00
_cell.angle_gamma   90.00
#
_symmetry.space_group_name_H-M   'P 1'
#
loop_
_entity.id
_entity.type
_entity.pdbx_description
1 polymer ?
#
loop_
_entity_poly.entity_id
_entity_poly.type
_entity_poly.pdbx_seq_one_letter_code
_entity_poly.pdbx_strand_id
1 'polypeptide(L)'
;MIIIPNSFYGRLQPAVFQRRLHRFAAEVETEKGIEVVHLPNSGRLRELLIAGNQVGLNFEGHPGRKTRYTLVKVKAEAGWVFIDTRLPNRILAKHWRQLPPLRTYTDAHPERTWGASRFDLALQGGEPPETAWLEAKCVTLVQDGIALFPDAPTERGRKHLLELTRIKEGGGRSFVFFFLQHPGGEYIEAHREMDPRFAEAMATAASAGVEFHGYRVLPGEDRVV
;
A
#
# COMPACT_ATOMS: atom_id res chain seq x y z
N MET A 1 -1.50 -8.69 -17.04
CA MET A 1 -1.34 -8.39 -15.60
C MET A 1 0.00 -7.70 -15.40
N ILE A 2 0.03 -6.48 -14.87
CA ILE A 2 1.30 -5.82 -14.53
C ILE A 2 1.76 -6.40 -13.19
N ILE A 3 2.82 -7.19 -13.24
CA ILE A 3 3.50 -7.72 -12.07
C ILE A 3 4.60 -6.74 -11.72
N ILE A 4 4.56 -6.21 -10.50
CA ILE A 4 5.57 -5.27 -10.04
C ILE A 4 6.55 -6.05 -9.16
N PRO A 5 7.81 -6.24 -9.58
CA PRO A 5 8.78 -6.96 -8.78
C PRO A 5 9.09 -6.16 -7.52
N ASN A 6 9.14 -6.84 -6.38
CA ASN A 6 9.54 -6.21 -5.14
C ASN A 6 11.07 -6.03 -5.07
N SER A 7 11.59 -5.12 -5.90
CA SER A 7 12.98 -4.64 -5.91
C SER A 7 13.25 -3.57 -4.83
N PHE A 8 12.31 -3.38 -3.90
CA PHE A 8 12.36 -2.33 -2.88
C PHE A 8 13.02 -2.77 -1.59
N TYR A 9 13.23 -4.07 -1.44
CA TYR A 9 13.97 -4.67 -0.34
C TYR A 9 15.09 -5.53 -0.92
N GLY A 10 16.26 -5.49 -0.28
CA GLY A 10 17.34 -6.42 -0.61
C GLY A 10 17.09 -7.78 0.04
N ARG A 11 18.16 -8.42 0.51
CA ARG A 11 18.06 -9.69 1.24
C ARG A 11 17.30 -9.49 2.57
N LEU A 12 16.13 -10.10 2.67
CA LEU A 12 15.33 -10.09 3.89
C LEU A 12 15.87 -11.10 4.91
N GLN A 13 15.98 -10.66 6.16
CA GLN A 13 16.34 -11.52 7.28
C GLN A 13 15.09 -12.30 7.74
N PRO A 14 15.12 -13.65 7.75
CA PRO A 14 14.03 -14.44 8.30
C PRO A 14 13.96 -14.30 9.83
N ALA A 15 12.74 -14.33 10.35
CA ALA A 15 12.44 -14.32 11.78
C ALA A 15 11.08 -14.98 12.07
N VAL A 16 10.78 -15.20 13.35
CA VAL A 16 9.50 -15.70 13.83
C VAL A 16 8.78 -14.59 14.60
N PHE A 17 7.53 -14.31 14.26
CA PHE A 17 6.73 -13.34 14.97
C PHE A 17 6.38 -13.83 16.37
N GLN A 18 6.63 -13.01 17.39
CA GLN A 18 6.31 -13.36 18.77
C GLN A 18 5.04 -12.66 19.23
N ARG A 19 5.07 -11.32 19.24
CA ARG A 19 3.90 -10.53 19.62
C ARG A 19 3.96 -9.12 19.08
N ARG A 20 2.79 -8.51 18.88
CA ARG A 20 2.69 -7.08 18.62
C ARG A 20 2.77 -6.32 19.94
N LEU A 21 3.69 -5.38 20.05
CA LEU A 21 3.82 -4.53 21.25
C LEU A 21 2.79 -3.39 21.21
N HIS A 22 2.72 -2.69 20.08
CA HIS A 22 1.77 -1.61 19.83
C HIS A 22 1.64 -1.35 18.32
N ARG A 23 0.92 -0.29 17.92
CA ARG A 23 0.63 0.02 16.50
C ARG A 23 1.85 -0.02 15.58
N PHE A 24 3.03 0.42 16.05
CA PHE A 24 4.25 0.55 15.26
C PHE A 24 5.45 -0.32 15.68
N ALA A 25 5.26 -1.30 16.57
CA ALA A 25 6.35 -2.18 17.01
C ALA A 25 5.86 -3.59 17.31
N ALA A 26 6.75 -4.54 17.07
CA ALA A 26 6.55 -5.95 17.37
C ALA A 26 7.86 -6.57 17.89
N GLU A 27 7.73 -7.65 18.65
CA GLU A 27 8.83 -8.54 18.97
C GLU A 27 8.85 -9.70 17.98
N VAL A 28 10.05 -10.03 17.52
CA VAL A 28 10.32 -11.17 16.66
C VAL A 28 11.55 -11.91 17.18
N GLU A 29 11.61 -13.20 16.91
CA GLU A 29 12.76 -14.03 17.22
C GLU A 29 13.60 -14.23 15.96
N THR A 30 14.88 -13.84 16.06
CA THR A 30 15.89 -14.05 15.02
C THR A 30 16.87 -15.12 15.48
N GLU A 31 17.79 -15.54 14.62
CA GLU A 31 18.91 -16.42 15.01
C GLU A 31 19.79 -15.84 16.13
N LYS A 32 19.74 -14.52 16.35
CA LYS A 32 20.48 -13.81 17.41
C LYS A 32 19.65 -13.59 18.69
N GLY A 33 18.42 -14.08 18.73
CA GLY A 33 17.46 -13.90 19.82
C GLY A 33 16.34 -12.91 19.51
N ILE A 34 15.65 -12.47 20.57
CA ILE A 34 14.50 -11.56 20.50
C ILE A 34 14.94 -10.15 20.08
N GLU A 35 14.27 -9.60 19.07
CA GLU A 35 14.49 -8.26 18.53
C GLU A 35 13.17 -7.47 18.52
N VAL A 36 13.22 -6.19 18.91
CA VAL A 36 12.11 -5.26 18.70
C VAL A 36 12.26 -4.60 17.33
N VAL A 37 11.24 -4.76 16.49
CA VAL A 37 11.24 -4.28 15.10
C VAL A 37 10.15 -3.26 14.85
N HIS A 38 10.35 -2.40 13.85
CA HIS A 38 9.32 -1.47 13.41
C HIS A 38 8.24 -2.22 12.62
N LEU A 39 6.97 -1.96 12.95
CA LEU A 39 5.81 -2.44 12.19
C LEU A 39 5.25 -1.27 11.36
N PRO A 40 5.48 -1.21 10.04
CA PRO A 40 5.09 -0.11 9.16
C PRO A 40 3.62 -0.20 8.72
N ASN A 41 2.73 -0.66 9.60
CA ASN A 41 1.32 -0.84 9.31
C ASN A 41 0.48 -0.60 10.57
N SER A 42 -0.38 0.41 10.53
CA SER A 42 -1.29 0.74 11.64
C SER A 42 -2.52 -0.16 11.71
N GLY A 43 -2.83 -0.88 10.63
CA GLY A 43 -3.88 -1.89 10.55
C GLY A 43 -3.67 -2.99 11.57
N ARG A 44 -4.73 -3.75 11.87
CA ARG A 44 -4.70 -4.74 12.95
C ARG A 44 -3.95 -6.01 12.55
N LEU A 45 -4.06 -6.44 11.29
CA LEU A 45 -3.40 -7.61 10.71
C LEU A 45 -3.54 -8.87 11.60
N ARG A 46 -4.72 -9.11 12.17
CA ARG A 46 -4.93 -10.18 13.19
C ARG A 46 -4.79 -11.57 12.60
N GLU A 47 -5.17 -11.69 11.34
CA GLU A 47 -5.10 -12.88 10.51
C GLU A 47 -3.68 -13.19 10.03
N LEU A 48 -2.75 -12.22 10.11
CA LEU A 48 -1.35 -12.39 9.69
C LEU A 48 -0.38 -12.44 10.88
N LEU A 49 -0.53 -11.54 11.85
CA LEU A 49 0.37 -11.36 12.99
C LEU A 49 0.04 -12.33 14.14
N ILE A 50 0.19 -13.62 13.86
CA ILE A 50 -0.04 -14.74 14.79
C ILE A 50 1.31 -15.17 15.39
N ALA A 51 1.38 -15.35 16.71
CA ALA A 51 2.59 -15.83 17.38
C ALA A 51 3.07 -17.16 16.78
N GLY A 52 4.37 -17.28 16.54
CA GLY A 52 4.98 -18.42 15.86
C GLY A 52 4.99 -18.32 14.32
N ASN A 53 4.36 -17.31 13.72
CA ASN A 53 4.32 -17.18 12.26
C ASN A 53 5.66 -16.69 11.68
N GLN A 54 5.98 -17.12 10.45
CA GLN A 54 7.20 -16.71 9.76
C GLN A 54 7.08 -15.30 9.22
N VAL A 55 8.14 -14.51 9.41
CA VAL A 55 8.21 -13.11 8.93
C VAL A 55 9.54 -12.81 8.26
N GLY A 56 9.53 -11.78 7.42
CA GLY A 56 10.73 -11.25 6.77
C GLY A 56 11.00 -9.82 7.21
N LEU A 57 12.24 -9.58 7.62
CA LEU A 57 12.72 -8.30 8.11
C LEU A 57 13.62 -7.62 7.09
N ASN A 58 13.42 -6.34 6.87
CA ASN A 58 14.34 -5.49 6.13
C ASN A 58 15.30 -4.78 7.10
N PHE A 59 16.61 -4.88 6.88
CA PHE A 59 17.59 -4.12 7.66
C PHE A 59 17.64 -2.68 7.17
N GLU A 60 17.44 -1.74 8.09
CA GLU A 60 17.44 -0.30 7.79
C GLU A 60 18.09 0.49 8.95
N GLY A 61 18.88 -0.18 9.79
CA GLY A 61 19.52 0.42 10.95
C GLY A 61 20.55 1.48 10.55
N HIS A 62 20.42 2.68 11.11
CA HIS A 62 21.34 3.80 10.94
C HIS A 62 21.34 4.66 12.21
N PRO A 63 22.38 5.50 12.44
CA PRO A 63 22.41 6.41 13.58
C PRO A 63 21.13 7.25 13.68
N GLY A 64 20.51 7.28 14.87
CA GLY A 64 19.25 8.00 15.14
C GLY A 64 17.97 7.16 15.00
N ARG A 65 18.03 5.97 14.37
CA ARG A 65 16.87 5.07 14.27
C ARG A 65 16.75 4.17 15.51
N LYS A 66 15.54 4.07 16.07
CA LYS A 66 15.28 3.27 17.29
C LYS A 66 15.33 1.75 17.09
N THR A 67 14.90 1.24 15.93
CA THR A 67 14.91 -0.20 15.61
C THR A 67 15.80 -0.47 14.41
N ARG A 68 16.55 -1.58 14.41
CA ARG A 68 17.44 -1.95 13.29
C ARG A 68 16.68 -2.47 12.08
N TYR A 69 15.50 -3.03 12.32
CA TYR A 69 14.71 -3.71 11.30
C TYR A 69 13.29 -3.16 11.16
N THR A 70 12.73 -3.36 9.98
CA THR A 70 11.30 -3.23 9.67
C THR A 70 10.74 -4.61 9.34
N LEU A 71 9.60 -4.98 9.92
CA LEU A 71 8.83 -6.16 9.52
C LEU A 71 8.07 -5.83 8.22
N VAL A 72 8.49 -6.42 7.10
CA VAL A 72 7.97 -6.05 5.77
C VAL A 72 7.11 -7.12 5.12
N LYS A 73 7.26 -8.39 5.51
CA LYS A 73 6.41 -9.47 5.02
C LYS A 73 6.09 -10.50 6.10
N VAL A 74 4.92 -11.13 5.96
CA VAL A 74 4.41 -12.18 6.85
C VAL A 74 3.94 -13.35 5.99
N LYS A 75 4.13 -14.58 6.47
CA LYS A 75 3.65 -15.77 5.76
C LYS A 75 2.15 -15.95 6.00
N ALA A 76 1.40 -16.14 4.92
CA ALA A 76 0.03 -16.63 4.92
C ALA A 76 -0.02 -17.98 4.19
N GLU A 77 -1.18 -18.65 4.25
CA GLU A 77 -1.42 -19.91 3.56
C GLU A 77 -1.14 -19.79 2.05
N ALA A 78 -1.69 -18.76 1.41
CA ALA A 78 -1.53 -18.50 -0.02
C ALA A 78 -0.12 -17.98 -0.42
N GLY A 79 0.78 -17.72 0.53
CA GLY A 79 2.13 -17.22 0.25
C GLY A 79 2.56 -16.03 1.12
N TRP A 80 3.56 -15.30 0.66
CA TRP A 80 4.08 -14.14 1.37
C TRP A 80 3.22 -12.90 1.12
N VAL A 81 2.81 -12.24 2.21
CA VAL A 81 2.07 -10.96 2.18
C VAL A 81 3.03 -9.84 2.55
N PHE A 82 3.16 -8.83 1.69
CA PHE A 82 3.89 -7.60 2.06
C PHE A 82 2.98 -6.69 2.88
N ILE A 83 3.40 -6.35 4.08
CA ILE A 83 2.57 -5.57 5.00
C ILE A 83 3.03 -4.11 5.14
N ASP A 84 4.12 -3.72 4.49
CA ASP A 84 4.62 -2.35 4.51
C ASP A 84 3.70 -1.41 3.71
N THR A 85 2.93 -0.58 4.41
CA THR A 85 1.96 0.32 3.77
C THR A 85 2.62 1.44 2.98
N ARG A 86 3.94 1.60 3.07
CA ARG A 86 4.71 2.58 2.27
C ARG A 86 5.08 2.02 0.89
N LEU A 87 5.04 0.70 0.72
CA LEU A 87 5.41 0.04 -0.54
C LEU A 87 4.57 0.52 -1.74
N PRO A 88 3.23 0.66 -1.65
CA PRO A 88 2.41 1.23 -2.72
C PRO A 88 2.90 2.58 -3.26
N ASN A 89 3.24 3.53 -2.37
CA ASN A 89 3.74 4.85 -2.76
C ASN A 89 5.07 4.74 -3.53
N ARG A 90 5.97 3.88 -3.03
CA ARG A 90 7.28 3.63 -3.67
C ARG A 90 7.10 3.00 -5.05
N ILE A 91 6.17 2.04 -5.16
CA ILE A 91 5.79 1.43 -6.42
C ILE A 91 5.28 2.49 -7.40
N LEU A 92 4.32 3.32 -6.96
CA LEU A 92 3.73 4.36 -7.79
C LEU A 92 4.80 5.33 -8.28
N ALA A 93 5.64 5.86 -7.38
CA ALA A 93 6.71 6.80 -7.73
C ALA A 93 7.74 6.20 -8.71
N LYS A 94 8.09 4.91 -8.58
CA LYS A 94 9.09 4.25 -9.43
C LYS A 94 8.53 3.77 -10.77
N HIS A 95 7.30 3.27 -10.78
CA HIS A 95 6.74 2.50 -11.90
C HIS A 95 5.55 3.17 -12.59
N TRP A 96 5.14 4.39 -12.23
CA TRP A 96 3.98 5.05 -12.82
C TRP A 96 3.98 5.04 -14.37
N ARG A 97 5.14 5.22 -15.03
CA ARG A 97 5.26 5.17 -16.50
C ARG A 97 4.86 3.82 -17.12
N GLN A 98 4.80 2.76 -16.32
CA GLN A 98 4.40 1.43 -16.76
C GLN A 98 2.89 1.21 -16.55
N LEU A 99 2.24 2.03 -15.71
CA LEU A 99 0.82 1.92 -15.35
C LEU A 99 -0.05 2.57 -16.46
N PRO A 100 -0.95 1.82 -17.12
CA PRO A 100 -1.54 2.23 -18.40
C PRO A 100 -2.47 3.44 -18.49
N PRO A 101 -2.93 4.17 -17.44
CA PRO A 101 -3.46 5.51 -17.70
C PRO A 101 -2.39 6.61 -17.61
N LEU A 102 -1.16 6.29 -17.15
CA LEU A 102 -0.20 7.31 -16.74
C LEU A 102 0.93 7.56 -17.74
N ARG A 103 0.95 6.85 -18.86
CA ARG A 103 2.06 6.86 -19.84
C ARG A 103 2.25 8.21 -20.54
N THR A 104 1.21 9.05 -20.56
CA THR A 104 1.18 10.35 -21.25
C THR A 104 1.77 11.49 -20.43
N TYR A 105 1.98 11.29 -19.12
CA TYR A 105 2.59 12.30 -18.26
C TYR A 105 4.12 12.29 -18.40
N THR A 106 4.76 13.42 -18.16
CA THR A 106 6.21 13.62 -18.31
C THR A 106 6.91 13.75 -16.97
N ASP A 107 6.28 14.44 -16.02
CA ASP A 107 6.87 14.87 -14.77
C ASP A 107 6.09 14.33 -13.57
N ALA A 108 6.83 13.96 -12.52
CA ALA A 108 6.27 13.36 -11.32
C ALA A 108 6.70 14.15 -10.07
N HIS A 109 5.71 14.53 -9.27
CA HIS A 109 5.85 15.33 -8.07
C HIS A 109 5.28 14.56 -6.88
N PRO A 110 6.12 13.84 -6.11
CA PRO A 110 5.66 13.08 -4.95
C PRO A 110 5.22 13.99 -3.81
N GLU A 111 4.30 13.50 -2.98
CA GLU A 111 3.86 14.15 -1.73
C GLU A 111 3.38 15.61 -1.92
N ARG A 112 2.65 15.88 -3.02
CA ARG A 112 2.09 17.20 -3.32
C ARG A 112 0.77 17.42 -2.57
N THR A 113 0.57 18.66 -2.12
CA THR A 113 -0.65 19.09 -1.42
C THR A 113 -1.67 19.69 -2.37
N TRP A 114 -2.93 19.31 -2.21
CA TRP A 114 -4.08 19.99 -2.78
C TRP A 114 -5.17 20.09 -1.71
N GLY A 115 -5.77 21.27 -1.53
CA GLY A 115 -6.73 21.49 -0.45
C GLY A 115 -6.08 21.19 0.92
N ALA A 116 -6.67 20.26 1.67
CA ALA A 116 -6.19 19.85 2.99
C ALA A 116 -5.47 18.48 2.99
N SER A 117 -5.37 17.79 1.85
CA SER A 117 -4.67 16.51 1.75
C SER A 117 -3.33 16.63 1.03
N ARG A 118 -2.45 15.71 1.39
CA ARG A 118 -1.21 15.44 0.67
C ARG A 118 -1.37 14.12 -0.05
N PHE A 119 -1.27 14.15 -1.38
CA PHE A 119 -1.41 13.00 -2.25
C PHE A 119 -0.05 12.36 -2.53
N ASP A 120 -0.05 11.06 -2.78
CA ASP A 120 1.18 10.27 -2.91
C ASP A 120 1.98 10.68 -4.16
N LEU A 121 1.29 11.01 -5.25
CA LEU A 121 1.91 11.48 -6.49
C LEU A 121 1.00 12.47 -7.24
N ALA A 122 1.59 13.55 -7.75
CA ALA A 122 0.97 14.36 -8.79
C ALA A 122 1.79 14.24 -10.07
N LEU A 123 1.13 13.98 -11.19
CA LEU A 123 1.77 13.89 -12.50
C LEU A 123 1.39 15.08 -13.36
N GLN A 124 2.35 15.62 -14.10
CA GLN A 124 2.14 16.71 -15.06
C GLN A 124 2.53 16.23 -16.46
N GLY A 125 1.77 16.65 -17.47
CA GLY A 125 2.00 16.33 -18.86
C GLY A 125 0.71 16.28 -19.66
N GLY A 126 0.74 15.64 -20.83
CA GLY A 126 -0.36 15.64 -21.79
C GLY A 126 -0.41 16.89 -22.68
N GLU A 127 -1.22 16.80 -23.73
CA GLU A 127 -1.55 17.91 -24.62
C GLU A 127 -3.09 17.99 -24.76
N PRO A 128 -3.76 19.01 -24.19
CA PRO A 128 -3.18 20.12 -23.43
C PRO A 128 -2.58 19.69 -22.08
N PRO A 129 -1.65 20.49 -21.49
CA PRO A 129 -1.06 20.17 -20.20
C PRO A 129 -2.11 20.05 -19.09
N GLU A 130 -2.07 18.94 -18.37
CA GLU A 130 -2.95 18.67 -17.24
C GLU A 130 -2.15 18.15 -16.03
N THR A 131 -2.78 18.22 -14.85
CA THR A 131 -2.26 17.60 -13.63
C THR A 131 -3.17 16.45 -13.22
N ALA A 132 -2.58 15.27 -13.07
CA ALA A 132 -3.23 14.12 -12.45
C ALA A 132 -2.83 13.99 -10.98
N TRP A 133 -3.82 13.74 -10.12
CA TRP A 133 -3.63 13.50 -8.69
C TRP A 133 -3.85 12.02 -8.38
N LEU A 134 -2.89 11.40 -7.72
CA LEU A 134 -2.85 9.96 -7.53
C LEU A 134 -2.70 9.61 -6.05
N GLU A 135 -3.48 8.62 -5.63
CA GLU A 135 -3.41 8.03 -4.30
C GLU A 135 -3.19 6.52 -4.41
N ALA A 136 -2.26 5.99 -3.62
CA ALA A 136 -1.96 4.57 -3.52
C ALA A 136 -2.52 3.98 -2.23
N LYS A 137 -3.11 2.79 -2.33
CA LYS A 137 -3.70 2.05 -1.20
C LYS A 137 -3.03 0.68 -1.07
N CYS A 138 -2.66 0.33 0.16
CA CYS A 138 -2.12 -0.98 0.49
C CYS A 138 -3.27 -1.93 0.86
N VAL A 139 -3.46 -3.00 0.10
CA VAL A 139 -4.52 -4.00 0.37
C VAL A 139 -3.87 -5.30 0.80
N THR A 140 -4.15 -5.72 2.02
CA THR A 140 -3.54 -6.90 2.67
C THR A 140 -4.57 -7.90 3.21
N LEU A 141 -5.76 -7.42 3.59
CA LEU A 141 -6.85 -8.25 4.06
C LEU A 141 -7.49 -9.00 2.88
N VAL A 142 -7.62 -10.32 3.01
CA VAL A 142 -8.31 -11.18 2.06
C VAL A 142 -9.27 -12.10 2.82
N GLN A 143 -10.49 -12.23 2.32
CA GLN A 143 -11.52 -13.15 2.82
C GLN A 143 -12.15 -13.86 1.62
N ASP A 144 -12.09 -15.19 1.57
CA ASP A 144 -12.67 -16.01 0.49
C ASP A 144 -12.29 -15.56 -0.93
N GLY A 145 -11.02 -15.18 -1.11
CA GLY A 145 -10.49 -14.66 -2.39
C GLY A 145 -10.78 -13.17 -2.63
N ILE A 146 -11.58 -12.51 -1.80
CA ILE A 146 -11.91 -11.09 -1.92
C ILE A 146 -10.91 -10.26 -1.14
N ALA A 147 -10.18 -9.37 -1.81
CA ALA A 147 -9.30 -8.43 -1.15
C ALA A 147 -10.06 -7.18 -0.70
N LEU A 148 -9.98 -6.86 0.58
CA LEU A 148 -10.84 -5.87 1.21
C LEU A 148 -10.03 -4.66 1.68
N PHE A 149 -10.53 -3.46 1.35
CA PHE A 149 -9.98 -2.21 1.88
C PHE A 149 -11.08 -1.26 2.38
N PRO A 150 -10.95 -0.66 3.57
CA PRO A 150 -9.81 -0.78 4.49
C PRO A 150 -9.94 -1.97 5.47
N ASP A 151 -8.86 -2.26 6.20
CA ASP A 151 -8.84 -3.26 7.30
C ASP A 151 -9.13 -2.65 8.69
N ALA A 152 -9.28 -1.33 8.75
CA ALA A 152 -9.71 -0.54 9.90
C ALA A 152 -10.35 0.77 9.41
N PRO A 153 -11.24 1.43 10.19
CA PRO A 153 -11.82 2.71 9.79
C PRO A 153 -10.77 3.76 9.42
N THR A 154 -10.96 4.46 8.30
CA THR A 154 -9.94 5.36 7.70
C THR A 154 -10.49 6.72 7.31
N GLU A 155 -10.56 7.62 8.29
CA GLU A 155 -10.96 9.01 8.05
C GLU A 155 -10.02 9.73 7.06
N ARG A 156 -8.72 9.41 7.09
CA ARG A 156 -7.74 9.95 6.11
C ARG A 156 -8.06 9.46 4.69
N GLY A 157 -8.28 8.16 4.52
CA GLY A 157 -8.63 7.60 3.21
C GLY A 157 -9.92 8.19 2.66
N ARG A 158 -10.93 8.37 3.53
CA ARG A 158 -12.20 9.02 3.19
C ARG A 158 -12.01 10.46 2.73
N LYS A 159 -11.24 11.27 3.47
CA LYS A 159 -10.93 12.66 3.10
C LYS A 159 -10.24 12.76 1.74
N HIS A 160 -9.27 11.88 1.48
CA HIS A 160 -8.57 11.85 0.19
C HIS A 160 -9.54 11.55 -0.96
N LEU A 161 -10.47 10.60 -0.81
CA LEU A 161 -11.48 10.31 -1.84
C LEU A 161 -12.40 11.51 -2.12
N LEU A 162 -12.82 12.23 -1.08
CA LEU A 162 -13.65 13.44 -1.24
C LEU A 162 -12.90 14.57 -1.94
N GLU A 163 -11.60 14.71 -1.70
CA GLU A 163 -10.79 15.72 -2.39
C GLU A 163 -10.47 15.33 -3.85
N LEU A 164 -10.19 14.06 -4.14
CA LEU A 164 -10.08 13.55 -5.51
C LEU A 164 -11.39 13.74 -6.29
N THR A 165 -12.52 13.57 -5.62
CA THR A 165 -13.85 13.87 -6.19
C THR A 165 -13.94 15.34 -6.62
N ARG A 166 -13.57 16.27 -5.73
CA ARG A 166 -13.59 17.72 -6.05
C ARG A 166 -12.63 18.09 -7.18
N ILE A 167 -11.44 17.48 -7.22
CA ILE A 167 -10.47 17.67 -8.30
C ILE A 167 -11.11 17.23 -9.63
N LYS A 168 -11.78 16.07 -9.64
CA LYS A 168 -12.43 15.53 -10.83
C LYS A 168 -13.62 16.39 -11.29
N GLU A 169 -14.46 16.84 -10.35
CA GLU A 169 -15.58 17.75 -10.63
C GLU A 169 -15.12 19.10 -11.20
N GLY A 170 -13.92 19.56 -10.80
CA GLY A 170 -13.25 20.73 -11.38
C GLY A 170 -12.60 20.50 -12.75
N GLY A 171 -12.78 19.32 -13.35
CA GLY A 171 -12.21 18.95 -14.66
C GLY A 171 -10.79 18.37 -14.61
N GLY A 172 -10.22 18.18 -13.42
CA GLY A 172 -8.90 17.56 -13.25
C GLY A 172 -8.90 16.04 -13.40
N ARG A 173 -7.71 15.43 -13.46
CA ARG A 173 -7.56 13.97 -13.47
C ARG A 173 -7.26 13.46 -12.06
N SER A 174 -7.89 12.36 -11.67
CA SER A 174 -7.76 11.80 -10.32
C SER A 174 -7.81 10.28 -10.38
N PHE A 175 -6.85 9.63 -9.71
CA PHE A 175 -6.69 8.19 -9.72
C PHE A 175 -6.48 7.64 -8.32
N VAL A 176 -7.03 6.45 -8.07
CA VAL A 176 -6.74 5.65 -6.89
C VAL A 176 -6.21 4.28 -7.33
N PHE A 177 -5.02 3.94 -6.85
CA PHE A 177 -4.32 2.71 -7.15
C PHE A 177 -4.32 1.80 -5.94
N PHE A 178 -5.05 0.69 -6.00
CA PHE A 178 -5.01 -0.36 -4.99
C PHE A 178 -3.94 -1.39 -5.35
N PHE A 179 -2.98 -1.58 -4.45
CA PHE A 179 -1.94 -2.59 -4.59
C PHE A 179 -2.25 -3.77 -3.67
N LEU A 180 -2.69 -4.87 -4.29
CA LEU A 180 -2.95 -6.14 -3.65
C LEU A 180 -1.64 -6.83 -3.30
N GLN A 181 -1.31 -6.85 -2.02
CA GLN A 181 -0.09 -7.45 -1.48
C GLN A 181 -0.27 -8.92 -1.07
N HIS A 182 -1.52 -9.35 -0.88
CA HIS A 182 -1.84 -10.70 -0.46
C HIS A 182 -2.08 -11.61 -1.67
N PRO A 183 -1.31 -12.70 -1.85
CA PRO A 183 -1.38 -13.53 -3.05
C PRO A 183 -2.74 -14.22 -3.22
N GLY A 184 -3.42 -14.54 -2.12
CA GLY A 184 -4.74 -15.19 -2.15
C GLY A 184 -5.94 -14.31 -2.56
N GLY A 185 -5.76 -12.99 -2.77
CA GLY A 185 -6.87 -12.16 -3.26
C GLY A 185 -7.02 -12.29 -4.77
N GLU A 186 -8.21 -12.12 -5.34
CA GLU A 186 -8.49 -12.23 -6.78
C GLU A 186 -8.98 -10.90 -7.36
N TYR A 187 -9.89 -10.23 -6.64
CA TYR A 187 -10.41 -8.91 -6.95
C TYR A 187 -10.47 -8.05 -5.68
N ILE A 188 -10.63 -6.74 -5.84
CA ILE A 188 -10.56 -5.77 -4.74
C ILE A 188 -11.92 -5.10 -4.56
N GLU A 189 -12.40 -5.07 -3.31
CA GLU A 189 -13.65 -4.42 -2.93
C GLU A 189 -13.49 -3.48 -1.74
N ALA A 190 -14.41 -2.52 -1.65
CA ALA A 190 -14.54 -1.68 -0.47
C ALA A 190 -15.12 -2.50 0.68
N HIS A 191 -14.42 -2.51 1.82
CA HIS A 191 -14.85 -3.23 3.01
C HIS A 191 -15.94 -2.44 3.76
N ARG A 192 -17.18 -2.50 3.23
CA ARG A 192 -18.31 -1.73 3.74
C ARG A 192 -18.61 -1.99 5.21
N GLU A 193 -18.50 -3.24 5.66
CA GLU A 193 -18.72 -3.59 7.07
C GLU A 193 -17.71 -2.92 8.01
N MET A 194 -16.46 -2.76 7.56
CA MET A 194 -15.40 -2.12 8.33
C MET A 194 -15.52 -0.59 8.33
N ASP A 195 -15.80 0.02 7.19
CA ASP A 195 -15.95 1.46 7.06
C ASP A 195 -17.01 1.84 6.00
N PRO A 196 -18.29 1.94 6.41
CA PRO A 196 -19.37 2.32 5.51
C PRO A 196 -19.15 3.70 4.87
N ARG A 197 -18.54 4.64 5.62
CA ARG A 197 -18.31 6.01 5.16
C ARG A 197 -17.21 6.08 4.10
N PHE A 198 -16.19 5.23 4.20
CA PHE A 198 -15.21 5.06 3.13
C PHE A 198 -15.85 4.45 1.89
N ALA A 199 -16.65 3.39 2.04
CA ALA A 199 -17.32 2.74 0.92
C ALA A 199 -18.28 3.69 0.18
N GLU A 200 -19.02 4.52 0.91
CA GLU A 200 -19.85 5.60 0.33
C GLU A 200 -19.00 6.63 -0.41
N ALA A 201 -17.92 7.13 0.20
CA ALA A 201 -17.02 8.08 -0.46
C ALA A 201 -16.38 7.51 -1.73
N MET A 202 -16.07 6.21 -1.74
CA MET A 202 -15.53 5.52 -2.92
C MET A 202 -16.58 5.43 -4.04
N ALA A 203 -17.83 5.12 -3.70
CA ALA A 203 -18.93 5.11 -4.67
C ALA A 203 -19.21 6.50 -5.25
N THR A 204 -19.19 7.55 -4.41
CA THR A 204 -19.30 8.95 -4.85
C THR A 204 -18.15 9.33 -5.78
N ALA A 205 -16.92 9.02 -5.41
CA ALA A 205 -15.74 9.29 -6.23
C ALA A 205 -15.81 8.58 -7.60
N ALA A 206 -16.23 7.31 -7.62
CA ALA A 206 -16.43 6.56 -8.87
C ALA A 206 -17.51 7.20 -9.75
N SER A 207 -18.62 7.63 -9.14
CA SER A 207 -19.72 8.30 -9.86
C SER A 207 -19.30 9.66 -10.44
N ALA A 208 -18.40 10.38 -9.78
CA ALA A 208 -17.80 11.61 -10.29
C ALA A 208 -16.72 11.37 -11.36
N GLY A 209 -16.30 10.11 -11.57
CA GLY A 209 -15.31 9.73 -12.59
C GLY A 209 -13.87 9.69 -12.10
N VAL A 210 -13.62 9.61 -10.78
CA VAL A 210 -12.31 9.22 -10.26
C VAL A 210 -12.01 7.80 -10.74
N GLU A 211 -10.81 7.58 -11.29
CA GLU A 211 -10.43 6.30 -11.89
C GLU A 211 -9.76 5.39 -10.86
N PHE A 212 -10.22 4.13 -10.78
CA PHE A 212 -9.74 3.14 -9.83
C PHE A 212 -9.02 2.01 -10.56
N HIS A 213 -7.83 1.66 -10.08
CA HIS A 213 -7.03 0.57 -10.65
C HIS A 213 -6.54 -0.38 -9.56
N GLY A 214 -6.67 -1.68 -9.79
CA GLY A 214 -6.10 -2.73 -8.95
C GLY A 214 -4.88 -3.35 -9.59
N TYR A 215 -3.78 -3.48 -8.85
CA TYR A 215 -2.58 -4.19 -9.27
C TYR A 215 -2.14 -5.20 -8.21
N ARG A 216 -1.78 -6.40 -8.66
CA ARG A 216 -1.16 -7.39 -7.80
C ARG A 216 0.32 -7.13 -7.68
N VAL A 217 0.81 -7.12 -6.45
CA VAL A 217 2.23 -7.15 -6.14
C VAL A 217 2.59 -8.59 -5.84
N LEU A 218 3.48 -9.17 -6.63
CA LEU A 218 3.95 -10.53 -6.37
C LEU A 218 5.25 -10.51 -5.58
N PRO A 219 5.45 -11.45 -4.64
CA PRO A 219 6.78 -11.74 -4.13
C PRO A 219 7.64 -12.26 -5.28
N GLY A 220 8.63 -11.47 -5.68
CA GLY A 220 9.71 -11.90 -6.56
C GLY A 220 11.00 -12.01 -5.77
N GLU A 221 11.83 -13.01 -6.09
CA GLU A 221 13.27 -12.84 -5.96
C GLU A 221 13.71 -11.80 -6.99
N ASP A 222 14.76 -11.02 -6.72
CA ASP A 222 15.46 -10.28 -7.76
C ASP A 222 16.03 -11.28 -8.77
N ARG A 223 15.22 -11.64 -9.77
CA ARG A 223 15.71 -12.26 -11.00
C ARG A 223 15.41 -11.27 -12.12
N VAL A 224 16.46 -10.56 -12.52
CA VAL A 224 16.57 -10.10 -13.90
C VAL A 224 16.57 -11.37 -14.74
N VAL A 225 15.54 -11.53 -15.57
CA VAL A 225 15.61 -12.41 -16.74
C VAL A 225 15.89 -11.52 -17.93
#